data_AF-A0A6A6SUB7-F1
#
_entry.id   AF-A0A6A6SUB7-F1
#
_cell.length_a   1.000
_cell.length_b   1.000
_cell.length_c   1.000
_cell.angle_alpha   90.00
_cell.angle_beta   90.00
_cell.angle_gamma   90.00
#
_symmetry.space_group_name_H-M   'P 1'
#
loop_
_entity.id
_entity.type
_entity.pdbx_description
1 polymer ?
#
loop_
_entity_poly.entity_id
_entity_poly.type
_entity_poly.pdbx_seq_one_letter_code
_entity_poly.pdbx_strand_id
1 'polypeptide(L)'
;HEEKTYYVHQSLLTTASKYFQAALERDFIEAHEKKIQLPDVDTEIFDIFVDWLYSSKLEAIDTNLKETYIFADGHEVPVLGRTVLDATFRILNRPSMPTFRAIAYLYARLPAQSPYLRLVVD
;
A
#
# COMPACT_ATOMS: atom_id res chain seq x y z
N HIS A 1 -17.11 -8.05 11.09
CA HIS A 1 -16.79 -7.71 9.70
C HIS A 1 -17.86 -6.77 9.19
N GLU A 2 -17.44 -5.63 8.68
CA GLU A 2 -18.32 -4.66 8.02
C GLU A 2 -18.53 -5.12 6.58
N GLU A 3 -19.75 -5.03 6.07
CA GLU A 3 -20.05 -5.32 4.67
C GLU A 3 -20.11 -3.99 3.89
N LYS A 4 -19.35 -3.91 2.79
CA LYS A 4 -19.30 -2.71 1.94
C LYS A 4 -19.37 -3.12 0.47
N THR A 5 -20.24 -2.44 -0.29
CA THR A 5 -20.38 -2.66 -1.73
C THR A 5 -19.52 -1.67 -2.51
N TYR A 6 -18.78 -2.19 -3.48
CA TYR A 6 -17.92 -1.41 -4.36
C TYR A 6 -18.39 -1.50 -5.80
N TYR A 7 -18.39 -0.35 -6.47
CA TYR A 7 -18.64 -0.26 -7.91
C TYR A 7 -17.34 0.11 -8.60
N VAL A 8 -16.67 -0.90 -9.18
CA VAL A 8 -15.34 -0.77 -9.79
C VAL A 8 -15.43 -1.11 -11.27
N HIS A 9 -14.63 -0.42 -12.10
CA HIS A 9 -14.56 -0.74 -13.52
C HIS A 9 -13.95 -2.13 -13.72
N GLN A 10 -14.71 -3.04 -14.33
CA GLN A 10 -14.28 -4.41 -14.63
C GLN A 10 -12.94 -4.43 -15.38
N SER A 11 -12.74 -3.56 -16.38
CA SER A 11 -11.49 -3.50 -17.14
C SER A 11 -10.26 -3.22 -16.30
N LEU A 12 -10.38 -2.39 -15.24
CA LEU A 12 -9.28 -2.13 -14.32
C LEU A 12 -8.99 -3.38 -13.47
N LEU A 13 -10.03 -4.01 -12.93
CA LEU A 13 -9.89 -5.24 -12.14
C LEU A 13 -9.24 -6.36 -12.93
N THR A 14 -9.72 -6.65 -14.15
CA THR A 14 -9.22 -7.76 -14.96
C THR A 14 -7.83 -7.48 -15.53
N THR A 15 -7.48 -6.22 -15.78
CA THR A 15 -6.11 -5.83 -16.17
C THR A 15 -5.13 -5.98 -15.01
N ALA A 16 -5.55 -5.61 -13.79
CA ALA A 16 -4.69 -5.64 -12.62
C ALA A 16 -4.54 -7.04 -12.01
N SER A 17 -5.55 -7.90 -12.16
CA SER A 17 -5.68 -9.17 -11.45
C SER A 17 -6.15 -10.32 -12.34
N LYS A 18 -5.37 -11.39 -12.38
CA LYS A 18 -5.78 -12.64 -13.05
C LYS A 18 -6.92 -13.35 -12.32
N TYR A 19 -6.99 -13.22 -10.99
CA TYR A 19 -8.09 -13.73 -10.20
C TYR A 19 -9.41 -13.07 -10.60
N PHE A 20 -9.47 -11.74 -10.61
CA PHE A 20 -10.69 -11.02 -11.00
C PHE A 20 -11.02 -11.22 -12.48
N GLN A 21 -10.01 -11.35 -13.35
CA GLN A 21 -10.21 -11.76 -14.73
C GLN A 21 -10.92 -13.13 -14.81
N ALA A 22 -10.38 -14.13 -14.13
CA ALA A 22 -10.97 -15.47 -14.13
C ALA A 22 -12.38 -15.50 -13.53
N ALA A 23 -12.65 -14.72 -12.48
CA ALA A 23 -13.94 -14.65 -11.82
C ALA A 23 -15.02 -13.95 -12.68
N LEU A 24 -14.65 -12.95 -13.50
CA LEU A 24 -15.60 -12.14 -14.27
C LEU A 24 -15.72 -12.52 -15.75
N GLU A 25 -14.75 -13.25 -16.31
CA GLU A 25 -14.71 -13.57 -17.74
C GLU A 25 -14.92 -15.07 -18.05
N ARG A 26 -14.91 -15.95 -17.05
CA ARG A 26 -15.19 -17.39 -17.24
C ARG A 26 -16.64 -17.71 -16.89
N ASP A 27 -17.12 -18.91 -17.21
CA ASP A 27 -18.51 -19.38 -17.01
C ASP A 27 -18.92 -19.60 -15.53
N PHE A 28 -18.44 -18.77 -14.60
CA PHE A 28 -18.89 -18.77 -13.21
C PHE A 28 -20.12 -17.85 -13.04
N ILE A 29 -20.91 -18.07 -11.99
CA ILE A 29 -22.16 -17.31 -11.72
C ILE A 29 -21.83 -15.82 -11.56
N GLU A 30 -20.67 -15.52 -11.00
CA GLU A 30 -20.10 -14.20 -10.78
C GLU A 30 -19.91 -13.42 -12.09
N ALA A 31 -19.57 -14.07 -13.20
CA ALA A 31 -19.47 -13.44 -14.51
C ALA A 31 -20.84 -13.07 -15.09
N HIS A 32 -21.87 -13.87 -14.78
CA HIS A 32 -23.25 -13.60 -15.21
C HIS A 32 -23.87 -12.47 -14.37
N GLU A 33 -23.65 -12.47 -13.06
CA GLU A 33 -24.18 -11.45 -12.15
C GLU A 33 -23.32 -10.18 -12.07
N LYS A 34 -22.07 -10.23 -12.56
CA LYS A 34 -21.04 -9.20 -12.42
C LYS A 34 -20.84 -8.77 -10.96
N LYS A 35 -20.90 -9.74 -10.06
CA LYS A 35 -20.76 -9.55 -8.62
C LYS A 35 -19.78 -10.59 -8.08
N ILE A 36 -18.86 -10.14 -7.23
CA ILE A 36 -17.91 -11.00 -6.54
C ILE A 36 -18.06 -10.73 -5.05
N GLN A 37 -18.17 -11.79 -4.26
CA GLN A 37 -18.12 -11.70 -2.80
C GLN A 37 -16.71 -12.05 -2.34
N LEU A 38 -16.19 -11.25 -1.41
CA LEU A 38 -14.87 -11.44 -0.81
C LEU A 38 -15.00 -11.50 0.71
N PRO A 39 -15.55 -12.59 1.27
CA PRO A 39 -15.86 -12.67 2.71
C PRO A 39 -14.61 -12.66 3.60
N ASP A 40 -13.46 -13.07 3.06
CA ASP A 40 -12.19 -13.16 3.79
C ASP A 40 -11.31 -11.91 3.61
N VAL A 41 -11.84 -10.83 3.02
CA VAL A 41 -11.12 -9.58 2.78
C VAL A 41 -11.73 -8.47 3.61
N ASP A 42 -10.91 -7.87 4.48
CA ASP A 42 -11.32 -6.70 5.25
C ASP A 42 -11.53 -5.49 4.33
N THR A 43 -12.60 -4.72 4.59
CA THR A 43 -13.01 -3.56 3.79
C THR A 43 -11.91 -2.50 3.67
N GLU A 44 -11.14 -2.29 4.74
CA GLU A 44 -10.00 -1.36 4.74
C GLU A 44 -8.91 -1.77 3.74
N ILE A 45 -8.65 -3.07 3.57
CA ILE A 45 -7.67 -3.57 2.60
C ILE A 45 -8.20 -3.42 1.18
N PHE A 46 -9.51 -3.65 1.00
CA PHE A 46 -10.13 -3.43 -0.30
C PHE A 46 -10.21 -1.94 -0.66
N ASP A 47 -10.38 -1.05 0.31
CA ASP A 47 -10.29 0.41 0.11
C ASP A 47 -8.91 0.81 -0.44
N ILE A 48 -7.83 0.35 0.20
CA ILE A 48 -6.45 0.59 -0.27
C ILE A 48 -6.26 0.05 -1.69
N PHE A 49 -6.76 -1.16 -1.98
CA PHE A 49 -6.67 -1.73 -3.33
C PHE A 49 -7.41 -0.88 -4.36
N VAL A 50 -8.63 -0.44 -4.08
CA VAL A 50 -9.44 0.38 -5.00
C VAL A 50 -8.76 1.73 -5.23
N ASP A 51 -8.29 2.40 -4.18
CA ASP A 51 -7.59 3.68 -4.31
C ASP A 51 -6.30 3.53 -5.12
N TRP A 52 -5.52 2.47 -4.88
CA TRP A 52 -4.36 2.13 -5.68
C TRP A 52 -4.73 1.81 -7.13
N LEU A 53 -5.83 1.09 -7.37
CA LEU A 53 -6.26 0.69 -8.71
C LEU A 53 -6.54 1.91 -9.61
N TYR A 54 -7.08 2.99 -9.04
CA TYR A 54 -7.35 4.23 -9.77
C TYR A 54 -6.17 5.20 -9.81
N SER A 55 -5.33 5.25 -8.78
CA SER A 55 -4.24 6.23 -8.66
C SER A 55 -2.88 5.69 -9.11
N SER A 56 -2.73 4.37 -9.18
CA SER A 56 -1.46 3.63 -9.31
C SER A 56 -0.43 3.98 -8.23
N LYS A 57 -0.87 4.43 -7.04
CA LYS A 57 -0.02 4.86 -5.92
C LYS A 57 -0.54 4.29 -4.61
N LEU A 58 0.37 4.08 -3.67
CA LEU A 58 0.05 3.87 -2.25
C LEU A 58 0.36 5.16 -1.51
N GLU A 59 -0.53 5.57 -0.63
CA GLU A 59 -0.32 6.76 0.19
C GLU A 59 0.69 6.44 1.28
N ALA A 60 1.55 7.40 1.62
CA ALA A 60 2.67 7.18 2.54
C ALA A 60 2.23 6.87 3.99
N ILE A 61 0.93 6.94 4.27
CA ILE A 61 0.29 6.75 5.56
C ILE A 61 -0.37 5.37 5.66
N ASP A 62 -0.38 4.58 4.57
CA ASP A 62 -1.03 3.26 4.56
C ASP A 62 -0.33 2.33 5.55
N THR A 63 -0.95 2.11 6.71
CA THR A 63 -0.37 1.34 7.83
C THR A 63 -0.41 -0.17 7.62
N ASN A 64 -1.21 -0.63 6.66
CA ASN A 64 -1.52 -2.06 6.47
C ASN A 64 -0.78 -2.65 5.27
N LEU A 65 0.47 -2.24 5.03
CA LEU A 65 1.27 -2.73 3.90
C LEU A 65 1.39 -4.27 3.89
N LYS A 66 1.52 -4.91 5.06
CA LYS A 66 1.64 -6.37 5.15
C LYS A 66 0.34 -7.08 4.72
N GLU A 67 -0.83 -6.62 5.18
CA GLU A 67 -2.14 -7.16 4.76
C GLU A 67 -2.41 -6.87 3.28
N THR A 68 -2.04 -5.68 2.81
CA THR A 68 -2.15 -5.29 1.39
C THR A 68 -1.29 -6.19 0.51
N TYR A 69 -0.08 -6.57 0.96
CA TYR A 69 0.76 -7.53 0.25
C TYR A 69 0.12 -8.92 0.19
N ILE A 70 -0.41 -9.42 1.31
CA ILE A 70 -1.10 -10.72 1.37
C ILE A 70 -2.30 -10.73 0.43
N PHE A 71 -3.09 -9.66 0.42
CA PHE A 71 -4.21 -9.50 -0.51
C PHE A 71 -3.72 -9.53 -1.97
N ALA A 72 -2.67 -8.75 -2.29
CA ALA A 72 -2.14 -8.67 -3.64
C ALA A 72 -1.63 -10.01 -4.15
N ASP A 73 -0.96 -10.79 -3.30
CA ASP A 73 -0.48 -12.13 -3.65
C ASP A 73 -1.65 -13.11 -3.84
N GLY A 74 -2.57 -13.17 -2.86
CA GLY A 74 -3.71 -14.08 -2.88
C GLY A 74 -4.73 -13.82 -4.00
N HIS A 75 -4.82 -12.58 -4.49
CA HIS A 75 -5.69 -12.20 -5.59
C HIS A 75 -4.93 -11.95 -6.91
N GLU A 76 -3.71 -12.45 -7.01
CA GLU A 76 -2.88 -12.35 -8.22
C GLU A 76 -2.82 -10.93 -8.81
N VAL A 77 -2.43 -9.94 -8.00
CA VAL A 77 -2.28 -8.51 -8.32
C VAL A 77 -0.79 -8.10 -8.29
N PRO A 78 0.05 -8.50 -9.27
CA PRO A 78 1.50 -8.47 -9.11
C PRO A 78 2.07 -7.05 -9.05
N VAL A 79 1.41 -6.08 -9.69
CA VAL A 79 1.87 -4.68 -9.69
C VAL A 79 1.65 -4.03 -8.31
N LEU A 80 0.53 -4.34 -7.65
CA LEU A 80 0.29 -3.90 -6.27
C LEU A 80 1.34 -4.49 -5.33
N GLY A 81 1.59 -5.80 -5.44
CA GLY A 81 2.61 -6.48 -4.64
C GLY A 81 4.00 -5.82 -4.75
N ARG A 82 4.43 -5.47 -5.96
CA ARG A 82 5.68 -4.70 -6.16
C ARG A 82 5.61 -3.30 -5.54
N THR A 83 4.50 -2.59 -5.71
CA THR A 83 4.30 -1.24 -5.15
C THR A 83 4.44 -1.27 -3.62
N VAL A 84 3.89 -2.29 -2.96
CA VAL A 84 4.00 -2.50 -1.52
C VAL A 84 5.44 -2.80 -1.09
N LEU A 85 6.17 -3.64 -1.83
CA LEU A 85 7.58 -3.93 -1.57
C LEU A 85 8.44 -2.67 -1.67
N ASP A 86 8.24 -1.86 -2.72
CA ASP A 86 8.96 -0.60 -2.90
C ASP A 86 8.64 0.40 -1.78
N ALA A 87 7.38 0.45 -1.32
CA ALA A 87 6.98 1.28 -0.18
C ALA A 87 7.63 0.80 1.13
N THR A 88 7.63 -0.52 1.36
CA THR A 88 8.26 -1.15 2.53
C THR A 88 9.76 -0.88 2.55
N PHE A 89 10.45 -1.07 1.42
CA PHE A 89 11.88 -0.77 1.30
C PHE A 89 12.16 0.71 1.57
N ARG A 90 11.33 1.63 1.04
CA ARG A 90 11.45 3.07 1.33
C ARG A 90 11.30 3.37 2.82
N ILE A 91 10.40 2.70 3.54
CA ILE A 91 10.19 2.87 4.98
C ILE A 91 11.38 2.32 5.78
N LEU A 92 11.79 1.08 5.50
CA LEU A 92 12.88 0.41 6.22
C LEU A 92 14.24 1.07 5.98
N ASN A 93 14.45 1.65 4.81
CA ASN A 93 15.67 2.37 4.45
C ASN A 93 15.54 3.89 4.57
N ARG A 94 14.52 4.41 5.28
CA ARG A 94 14.52 5.83 5.62
C ARG A 94 15.74 6.10 6.50
N PRO A 95 16.60 7.08 6.16
CA PRO A 95 17.58 7.56 7.13
C PRO A 95 16.79 7.92 8.38
N SER A 96 17.16 7.29 9.50
CA SER A 96 16.46 7.53 10.77
C SER A 96 16.58 9.01 11.07
N MET A 97 15.46 9.74 11.01
CA MET A 97 15.44 11.13 11.42
C MET A 97 15.94 11.20 12.86
N PRO A 98 17.00 11.95 13.16
CA PRO A 98 17.49 12.06 14.51
C PRO A 98 16.40 12.67 15.38
N THR A 99 16.08 12.00 16.49
CA THR A 99 15.04 12.50 17.40
C THR A 99 15.36 13.91 17.88
N PHE A 100 14.35 14.69 18.26
CA PHE A 100 14.56 16.01 18.86
C PHE A 100 15.56 15.96 20.03
N ARG A 101 15.54 14.89 20.84
CA ARG A 101 16.51 14.68 21.93
C ARG A 101 17.95 14.51 21.40
N ALA A 102 18.13 13.78 20.31
CA ALA A 102 19.44 13.62 19.68
C ALA A 102 19.92 14.94 19.06
N ILE A 103 19.03 15.70 18.40
CA ILE A 103 19.34 17.03 17.84
C ILE A 103 19.72 18.00 18.96
N ALA A 104 18.89 18.15 20.00
CA ALA A 104 19.17 19.04 21.13
C ALA A 104 20.48 18.68 21.86
N TYR A 105 20.75 17.38 22.02
CA TYR A 105 22.00 16.88 22.57
C TYR A 105 23.23 17.28 21.72
N LEU A 106 23.12 17.18 20.40
CA LEU A 106 24.20 17.55 19.48
C LEU A 106 24.44 19.07 19.46
N TYR A 107 23.38 19.89 19.44
CA TYR A 107 23.48 21.35 19.53
C TYR A 107 24.08 21.84 20.86
N ALA A 108 23.85 21.10 21.96
CA ALA A 108 24.44 21.42 23.25
C ALA A 108 25.95 21.10 23.34
N ARG A 109 26.51 20.32 22.40
CA ARG A 109 27.89 19.78 22.49
C ARG A 109 28.78 20.13 21.30
N LEU A 110 28.21 20.53 20.18
CA LEU A 110 28.95 20.93 18.98
C LEU A 110 28.83 22.45 18.77
N PRO A 111 29.88 23.10 18.24
CA PRO A 111 29.77 24.49 17.80
C PRO A 111 28.63 24.65 16.79
N ALA A 112 27.88 25.75 16.87
CA ALA A 112 26.73 26.00 15.99
C ALA A 112 27.05 25.97 14.48
N GLN A 113 28.33 26.09 14.11
CA GLN A 113 28.82 26.04 12.73
C GLN A 113 29.27 24.64 12.28
N SER A 114 29.10 23.62 13.14
CA SER A 114 29.55 22.26 12.83
C SER A 114 28.87 21.72 11.57
N PRO A 115 29.61 21.26 10.56
CA PRO A 115 29.03 20.66 9.36
C PRO A 115 28.25 19.37 9.68
N TYR A 116 28.53 18.72 10.81
CA TYR A 116 27.77 17.57 11.29
C TYR A 116 26.36 17.95 11.76
N LEU A 117 26.18 19.13 12.37
CA LEU A 117 24.85 19.61 12.74
C LEU A 117 23.99 19.88 11.50
N ARG A 118 24.60 20.36 10.40
CA ARG A 118 23.92 20.57 9.11
C ARG A 118 23.50 19.26 8.45
N LEU A 119 24.38 18.25 8.48
CA LEU A 119 24.09 16.92 7.92
C LEU A 119 23.00 16.15 8.67
N VAL A 120 22.83 16.41 9.96
CA VAL A 120 21.84 15.73 10.84
C VAL A 120 20.44 16.35 10.71
N VAL A 121 20.33 17.57 10.16
CA VAL A 121 19.05 18.28 9.98
C VAL A 121 18.61 18.40 8.51
N ASP A 122 19.43 17.94 7.56
CA ASP A 122 19.11 17.76 6.13
C ASP A 122 18.45 16.39 5.89
#